data_AF-A0A4R2BGW6-F1
#
_entry.id   AF-A0A4R2BGW6-F1
#
_cell.length_a   1.000
_cell.length_b   1.000
_cell.length_c   1.000
_cell.angle_alpha   90.00
_cell.angle_beta   90.00
_cell.angle_gamma   90.00
#
_symmetry.space_group_name_H-M   'P 1'
#
loop_
_entity.id
_entity.type
_entity.pdbx_description
1 polymer ?
#
loop_
_entity_poly.entity_id
_entity_poly.type
_entity_poly.pdbx_seq_one_letter_code
_entity_poly.pdbx_strand_id
1 'polypeptide(L)'
;MLGVKEWRKQTPPFEDLVLFLVKKDSRDDSAEKDVYDLCLKLLIPLERTYMILLFPTIVYCYFVDYSRKGGMQVRKIIKLMFFSITVMLLLNGCNSNSANEDLFQFKNSFVGDNSAVVNITNQLHSSEHLDEIELKTKEKPYGITLNYDMEKSQQEYKDTAIYNATYILALVQNADWITFQFGNQEYKVTKENLQSWYGTDLSELTTEEELESFIQEQLEDESKVNQFFS
;
A
#
# COMPACT_ATOMS: atom_id res chain seq x y z
N MET A 1 -13.38 26.37 -33.16
CA MET A 1 -13.48 25.39 -32.06
C MET A 1 -14.96 25.11 -31.82
N LEU A 2 -15.42 23.90 -32.16
CA LEU A 2 -16.79 23.45 -31.87
C LEU A 2 -16.76 22.60 -30.59
N GLY A 3 -17.72 22.85 -29.69
CA GLY A 3 -17.71 22.35 -28.31
C GLY A 3 -18.06 20.87 -28.16
N VAL A 4 -17.46 20.24 -27.15
CA VAL A 4 -17.51 18.82 -26.75
C VAL A 4 -18.94 18.25 -26.58
N LYS A 5 -19.97 19.09 -26.45
CA LYS A 5 -21.37 18.64 -26.31
C LYS A 5 -22.03 18.24 -27.63
N GLU A 6 -21.58 18.75 -28.77
CA GLU A 6 -22.17 18.42 -30.08
C GLU A 6 -21.68 17.06 -30.61
N TRP A 7 -20.47 16.64 -30.22
CA TRP A 7 -19.86 15.37 -30.64
C TRP A 7 -20.62 14.14 -30.14
N ARG A 8 -21.29 14.23 -28.99
CA ARG A 8 -21.98 13.09 -28.36
C ARG A 8 -23.29 12.70 -29.06
N LYS A 9 -23.79 13.52 -29.98
CA LYS A 9 -25.00 13.23 -30.77
C LYS A 9 -24.74 12.54 -32.11
N GLN A 10 -23.48 12.42 -32.54
CA GLN A 10 -23.12 11.85 -33.85
C GLN A 10 -22.34 10.53 -33.77
N THR A 11 -21.96 10.06 -32.58
CA THR A 11 -21.25 8.79 -32.44
C THR A 11 -22.23 7.65 -32.16
N PRO A 12 -22.33 6.63 -33.04
CA PRO A 12 -23.20 5.49 -32.82
C PRO A 12 -22.74 4.67 -31.60
N PRO A 13 -23.65 3.94 -30.93
CA PRO A 13 -23.32 3.11 -29.78
C PRO A 13 -22.25 2.06 -30.14
N PHE A 14 -21.45 1.64 -29.14
CA PHE A 14 -20.25 0.81 -29.32
C PHE A 14 -20.51 -0.49 -30.11
N GLU A 15 -21.71 -1.06 -29.97
CA GLU A 15 -22.14 -2.27 -30.68
C GLU A 15 -22.30 -2.04 -32.20
N ASP A 16 -22.74 -0.85 -32.62
CA ASP A 16 -22.83 -0.46 -34.04
C ASP A 16 -21.45 -0.16 -34.63
N LEU A 17 -20.46 0.18 -33.80
CA LEU A 17 -19.09 0.44 -34.23
C LEU A 17 -18.36 -0.87 -34.57
N VAL A 18 -18.61 -1.93 -33.79
CA VAL A 18 -18.18 -3.29 -34.11
C VAL A 18 -18.86 -3.80 -35.39
N LEU A 19 -20.16 -3.54 -35.55
CA LEU A 19 -20.90 -3.90 -36.77
C LEU A 19 -20.49 -3.08 -37.99
N PHE A 20 -20.09 -1.82 -37.83
CA PHE A 20 -19.55 -0.97 -38.90
C PHE A 20 -18.17 -1.47 -39.35
N LEU A 21 -17.32 -1.90 -38.42
CA LEU A 21 -16.02 -2.52 -38.72
C LEU A 21 -16.18 -3.90 -39.38
N VAL A 22 -17.22 -4.66 -39.04
CA VAL A 22 -17.54 -5.95 -39.66
C VAL A 22 -18.22 -5.80 -41.03
N LYS A 23 -19.02 -4.75 -41.25
CA LYS A 23 -19.85 -4.60 -42.47
C LYS A 23 -19.18 -3.80 -43.59
N LYS A 24 -18.09 -3.07 -43.31
CA LYS A 24 -17.29 -2.38 -44.34
C LYS A 24 -16.22 -3.31 -44.95
N ASP A 25 -16.63 -4.53 -45.27
CA ASP A 25 -15.88 -5.47 -46.10
C ASP A 25 -16.39 -5.34 -47.55
N SER A 26 -15.79 -4.40 -48.29
CA SER A 26 -15.72 -4.50 -49.74
C SER A 26 -14.58 -3.63 -50.28
N ARG A 27 -13.39 -4.23 -50.32
CA ARG A 27 -12.45 -4.06 -51.45
C ARG A 27 -11.89 -2.63 -51.69
N ASP A 28 -11.65 -1.84 -50.65
CA ASP A 28 -10.99 -0.53 -50.78
C ASP A 28 -9.86 -0.33 -49.75
N ASP A 29 -8.62 -0.24 -50.24
CA ASP A 29 -7.38 -0.05 -49.48
C ASP A 29 -7.33 1.33 -48.76
N SER A 30 -8.23 2.25 -49.08
CA SER A 30 -8.33 3.54 -48.38
C SER A 30 -8.81 3.40 -46.92
N ALA A 31 -9.53 2.32 -46.60
CA ALA A 31 -10.13 2.08 -45.30
C ALA A 31 -9.13 1.62 -44.21
N GLU A 32 -7.95 1.13 -44.59
CA GLU A 32 -6.95 0.61 -43.65
C GLU A 32 -6.32 1.75 -42.82
N LYS A 33 -6.03 2.89 -43.46
CA LYS A 33 -5.49 4.08 -42.79
C LYS A 33 -6.46 4.68 -41.76
N ASP A 34 -7.76 4.64 -42.06
CA ASP A 34 -8.79 5.20 -41.20
C ASP A 34 -8.95 4.40 -39.90
N VAL A 35 -8.77 3.08 -39.93
CA VAL A 35 -8.86 2.23 -38.73
C VAL A 35 -7.65 2.45 -37.81
N TYR A 36 -6.45 2.54 -38.36
CA TYR A 36 -5.25 2.85 -37.58
C TYR A 36 -5.31 4.25 -36.96
N ASP A 37 -5.77 5.25 -37.71
CA ASP A 37 -5.90 6.63 -37.24
C ASP A 37 -7.01 6.77 -36.18
N LEU A 38 -8.09 5.97 -36.28
CA LEU A 38 -9.16 5.88 -35.27
C LEU A 38 -8.66 5.21 -33.97
N CYS A 39 -7.89 4.12 -34.08
CA CYS A 39 -7.25 3.47 -32.93
C CYS A 39 -6.24 4.40 -32.24
N LEU A 40 -5.43 5.13 -33.01
CA LEU A 40 -4.45 6.07 -32.48
C LEU A 40 -5.12 7.26 -31.77
N LYS A 41 -6.25 7.76 -32.29
CA LYS A 41 -7.06 8.83 -31.67
C LYS A 41 -7.77 8.38 -30.39
N LEU A 42 -8.14 7.10 -30.28
CA LEU A 42 -8.73 6.51 -29.08
C LEU A 42 -7.69 6.21 -27.98
N LEU A 43 -6.41 6.07 -28.32
CA LEU A 43 -5.30 5.76 -27.40
C LEU A 43 -4.79 6.98 -26.60
N ILE A 44 -5.11 8.21 -27.00
CA ILE A 44 -4.50 9.42 -26.43
C ILE A 44 -5.09 9.88 -25.08
N PRO A 45 -6.36 9.59 -24.69
CA PRO A 45 -6.89 10.05 -23.40
C PRO A 45 -7.01 8.96 -22.31
N LEU A 46 -6.48 7.75 -22.48
CA LEU A 46 -6.73 6.65 -21.55
C LEU A 46 -5.63 6.51 -20.48
N GLU A 47 -6.00 6.80 -19.23
CA GLU A 47 -5.16 6.61 -18.04
C GLU A 47 -4.70 5.15 -17.85
N ARG A 48 -3.59 4.99 -17.12
CA ARG A 48 -2.72 3.79 -16.99
C ARG A 48 -3.44 2.44 -16.81
N THR A 49 -4.67 2.39 -16.32
CA THR A 49 -5.43 1.16 -16.06
C THR A 49 -5.86 0.43 -17.34
N TYR A 50 -6.07 1.15 -18.45
CA TYR A 50 -6.56 0.54 -19.71
C TYR A 50 -5.45 -0.05 -20.59
N MET A 51 -4.18 0.27 -20.34
CA MET A 51 -3.05 -0.31 -21.08
C MET A 51 -2.95 -1.83 -20.91
N ILE A 52 -3.33 -2.36 -19.75
CA ILE A 52 -3.31 -3.79 -19.44
C ILE A 52 -4.38 -4.55 -20.24
N LEU A 53 -5.52 -3.91 -20.51
CA LEU A 53 -6.62 -4.48 -21.31
C LEU A 53 -6.45 -4.28 -22.82
N LEU A 54 -5.66 -3.28 -23.24
CA LEU A 54 -5.35 -3.00 -24.65
C LEU A 54 -4.17 -3.83 -25.18
N PHE A 55 -3.27 -4.30 -24.33
CA PHE A 55 -2.17 -5.16 -24.75
C PHE A 55 -2.63 -6.47 -25.43
N PRO A 56 -3.62 -7.20 -24.89
CA PRO A 56 -4.17 -8.39 -25.53
C PRO A 56 -4.83 -8.10 -26.88
N THR A 57 -5.53 -6.96 -27.02
CA THR A 57 -6.20 -6.61 -28.27
C THR A 57 -5.21 -6.19 -29.35
N ILE A 58 -4.15 -5.45 -29.00
CA ILE A 58 -3.06 -5.11 -29.92
C ILE A 58 -2.31 -6.36 -30.37
N VAL A 59 -1.98 -7.27 -29.45
CA VAL A 59 -1.34 -8.55 -29.77
C VAL A 59 -2.25 -9.44 -30.63
N TYR A 60 -3.57 -9.45 -30.37
CA TYR A 60 -4.55 -10.18 -31.16
C TYR A 60 -4.71 -9.59 -32.58
N CYS A 61 -4.78 -8.27 -32.72
CA CYS A 61 -4.82 -7.59 -34.01
C CYS A 61 -3.55 -7.88 -34.83
N TYR A 62 -2.37 -7.81 -34.19
CA TYR A 62 -1.11 -8.21 -34.83
C TYR A 62 -1.13 -9.69 -35.25
N PHE A 63 -1.67 -10.58 -34.42
CA PHE A 63 -1.76 -12.02 -34.69
C PHE A 63 -2.72 -12.35 -35.85
N VAL A 64 -3.85 -11.65 -35.95
CA VAL A 64 -4.82 -11.80 -37.05
C VAL A 64 -4.24 -11.29 -38.37
N ASP A 65 -3.61 -10.11 -38.38
CA ASP A 65 -3.00 -9.55 -39.58
C ASP A 65 -1.78 -10.38 -40.06
N TYR A 66 -1.07 -10.97 -39.10
CA TYR A 66 0.05 -11.88 -39.34
C TYR A 66 -0.35 -13.26 -39.87
N SER A 67 -1.45 -13.83 -39.37
CA SER A 67 -2.01 -15.09 -39.89
C SER A 67 -2.45 -14.95 -41.35
N ARG A 68 -2.77 -13.73 -41.79
CA ARG A 68 -3.14 -13.38 -43.17
C ARG A 68 -1.95 -13.33 -44.14
N LYS A 69 -0.74 -13.05 -43.65
CA LYS A 69 0.48 -12.88 -44.48
C LYS A 69 1.39 -14.12 -44.59
N GLY A 70 1.00 -15.27 -44.03
CA GLY A 70 1.62 -16.57 -44.33
C GLY A 70 3.12 -16.70 -44.06
N GLY A 71 3.67 -15.88 -43.16
CA GLY A 71 5.08 -15.51 -43.18
C GLY A 71 5.94 -15.93 -41.99
N MET A 72 5.64 -17.00 -41.24
CA MET A 72 6.60 -17.63 -40.31
C MET A 72 6.12 -18.97 -39.74
N GLN A 73 7.04 -19.92 -39.58
CA GLN A 73 6.80 -21.25 -39.01
C GLN A 73 6.15 -21.16 -37.62
N VAL A 74 4.97 -21.77 -37.43
CA VAL A 74 4.14 -21.78 -36.20
C VAL A 74 4.94 -22.00 -34.90
N ARG A 75 6.02 -22.80 -34.96
CA ARG A 75 6.95 -23.05 -33.85
C ARG A 75 7.62 -21.78 -33.28
N LYS A 76 7.84 -20.74 -34.09
CA LYS A 76 8.46 -19.47 -33.66
C LYS A 76 7.45 -18.56 -32.95
N ILE A 77 6.20 -18.56 -33.40
CA ILE A 77 5.11 -17.79 -32.80
C ILE A 77 4.78 -18.36 -31.41
N ILE A 78 4.71 -19.69 -31.31
CA ILE A 78 4.50 -20.38 -30.02
C ILE A 78 5.61 -19.96 -29.04
N LYS A 79 6.89 -19.94 -29.46
CA LYS A 79 8.00 -19.49 -28.60
C LYS A 79 7.88 -18.03 -28.17
N LEU A 80 7.43 -17.13 -29.06
CA LEU A 80 7.24 -15.71 -28.76
C LEU A 80 6.08 -15.49 -27.78
N MET A 81 4.98 -16.22 -27.94
CA MET A 81 3.84 -16.19 -27.02
C MET A 81 4.24 -16.72 -25.64
N PHE A 82 4.96 -17.85 -25.58
CA PHE A 82 5.47 -18.37 -24.31
C PHE A 82 6.40 -17.37 -23.62
N PHE A 83 7.32 -16.74 -24.35
CA PHE A 83 8.21 -15.71 -23.80
C PHE A 83 7.44 -14.51 -23.23
N SER A 84 6.43 -14.02 -23.95
CA SER A 84 5.58 -12.91 -23.48
C SER A 84 4.77 -13.29 -22.24
N ILE A 85 4.23 -14.50 -22.18
CA ILE A 85 3.48 -15.01 -21.02
C ILE A 85 4.41 -15.15 -19.80
N THR A 86 5.65 -15.64 -19.99
CA THR A 86 6.64 -15.73 -18.90
C THR A 86 7.00 -14.35 -18.35
N VAL A 87 7.18 -13.34 -19.20
CA VAL A 87 7.44 -11.96 -18.75
C VAL A 87 6.25 -11.40 -17.96
N MET A 88 5.02 -11.70 -18.38
CA MET A 88 3.81 -11.24 -17.68
C MET A 88 3.63 -11.93 -16.32
N LEU A 89 4.02 -13.21 -16.20
CA LEU A 89 4.05 -13.93 -14.92
C LEU A 89 5.11 -13.39 -13.96
N LEU A 90 6.23 -12.89 -14.46
CA LEU A 90 7.28 -12.25 -13.66
C LEU A 90 6.91 -10.84 -13.17
N LEU A 91 5.96 -10.17 -13.84
CA LEU A 91 5.46 -8.83 -13.46
C LEU A 91 4.26 -8.86 -12.50
N ASN A 92 3.63 -10.02 -12.30
CA ASN A 92 2.70 -10.23 -11.18
C ASN A 92 3.51 -10.62 -9.95
N GLY A 93 4.18 -9.61 -9.38
CA GLY A 93 4.95 -9.73 -8.14
C GLY A 93 4.08 -10.10 -6.94
N CYS A 94 4.72 -10.81 -6.01
CA CYS A 94 4.23 -11.29 -4.71
C CYS A 94 2.86 -10.82 -4.25
N ASN A 95 1.92 -11.77 -4.14
CA ASN A 95 0.93 -11.73 -3.07
C ASN A 95 1.73 -11.90 -1.77
N SER A 96 1.97 -10.82 -1.03
CA SER A 96 2.31 -10.93 0.39
C SER A 96 1.10 -11.60 1.04
N ASN A 97 1.14 -12.93 1.14
CA ASN A 97 0.50 -13.57 2.26
C ASN A 97 0.95 -12.76 3.48
N SER A 98 0.00 -12.30 4.29
CA SER A 98 0.22 -11.65 5.57
C SER A 98 0.93 -12.61 6.53
N ALA A 99 2.15 -13.00 6.20
CA ALA A 99 3.18 -13.29 7.17
C ALA A 99 3.41 -11.95 7.85
N ASN A 100 3.15 -11.90 9.16
CA ASN A 100 3.45 -10.75 10.00
C ASN A 100 4.79 -10.17 9.55
N GLU A 101 4.74 -8.96 8.99
CA GLU A 101 5.87 -8.36 8.35
C GLU A 101 6.75 -7.84 9.49
N ASP A 102 7.72 -8.66 9.92
CA ASP A 102 8.58 -8.47 11.10
C ASP A 102 8.76 -6.98 11.43
N LEU A 103 8.19 -6.53 12.56
CA LEU A 103 8.20 -5.13 12.99
C LEU A 103 9.62 -4.55 13.08
N PHE A 104 10.63 -5.40 13.30
CA PHE A 104 12.03 -4.99 13.36
C PHE A 104 12.61 -4.57 12.00
N GLN A 105 11.91 -4.81 10.89
CA GLN A 105 12.27 -4.22 9.60
C GLN A 105 12.27 -2.68 9.65
N PHE A 106 11.48 -2.08 10.56
CA PHE A 106 11.40 -0.64 10.77
C PHE A 106 12.38 -0.13 11.84
N LYS A 107 13.30 -0.96 12.34
CA LYS A 107 14.28 -0.54 13.34
C LYS A 107 15.15 0.61 12.81
N ASN A 108 15.44 1.58 13.67
CA ASN A 108 16.16 2.83 13.37
C ASN A 108 15.38 3.82 12.48
N SER A 109 14.05 3.66 12.40
CA SER A 109 13.19 4.66 11.76
C SER A 109 13.20 5.98 12.52
N PHE A 110 12.74 7.04 11.86
CA PHE A 110 12.63 8.37 12.46
C PHE A 110 11.17 8.78 12.57
N VAL A 111 10.84 9.67 13.52
CA VAL A 111 9.47 10.23 13.67
C VAL A 111 8.98 10.89 12.37
N GLY A 112 9.89 11.39 11.53
CA GLY A 112 9.55 11.97 10.22
C GLY A 112 9.25 10.95 9.11
N ASP A 113 9.55 9.67 9.32
CA ASP A 113 9.19 8.60 8.39
C ASP A 113 7.75 8.17 8.64
N ASN A 114 6.81 8.88 8.01
CA ASN A 114 5.39 8.63 8.16
C ASN A 114 5.01 7.20 7.74
N SER A 115 5.70 6.64 6.75
CA SER A 115 5.39 5.30 6.22
C SER A 115 5.79 4.26 7.25
N ALA A 116 6.97 4.40 7.85
CA ALA A 116 7.42 3.50 8.91
C ALA A 116 6.52 3.61 10.15
N VAL A 117 6.22 4.83 10.61
CA VAL A 117 5.38 5.01 11.82
C VAL A 117 3.99 4.40 11.61
N VAL A 118 3.34 4.65 10.47
CA VAL A 118 2.02 4.08 10.17
C VAL A 118 2.06 2.55 10.11
N ASN A 119 3.08 1.96 9.48
CA ASN A 119 3.22 0.51 9.39
C ASN A 119 3.47 -0.15 10.75
N ILE A 120 4.25 0.50 11.62
CA ILE A 120 4.45 0.05 13.00
C ILE A 120 3.09 0.08 13.71
N THR A 121 2.44 1.24 13.79
CA THR A 121 1.21 1.42 14.58
C THR A 121 0.06 0.53 14.13
N ASN A 122 -0.05 0.22 12.84
CA ASN A 122 -1.10 -0.64 12.30
C ASN A 122 -0.96 -2.12 12.71
N GLN A 123 0.22 -2.54 13.15
CA GLN A 123 0.51 -3.91 13.58
C GLN A 123 0.50 -4.08 15.11
N LEU A 124 0.40 -2.99 15.86
CA LEU A 124 0.40 -3.01 17.33
C LEU A 124 -0.99 -3.27 17.92
N HIS A 125 -1.03 -3.44 19.25
CA HIS A 125 -2.28 -3.70 19.97
C HIS A 125 -3.31 -2.59 19.77
N SER A 126 -4.56 -3.00 19.59
CA SER A 126 -5.72 -2.12 19.39
C SER A 126 -5.61 -1.22 18.16
N SER A 127 -4.85 -1.62 17.13
CA SER A 127 -4.71 -0.87 15.89
C SER A 127 -6.04 -0.71 15.13
N GLU A 128 -6.99 -1.63 15.32
CA GLU A 128 -8.35 -1.54 14.79
C GLU A 128 -9.15 -0.35 15.35
N HIS A 129 -8.70 0.23 16.46
CA HIS A 129 -9.28 1.39 17.13
C HIS A 129 -8.48 2.68 16.90
N LEU A 130 -7.34 2.61 16.19
CA LEU A 130 -6.50 3.78 15.94
C LEU A 130 -7.15 4.67 14.88
N ASP A 131 -7.52 5.89 15.26
CA ASP A 131 -8.21 6.86 14.39
C ASP A 131 -7.22 7.84 13.75
N GLU A 132 -6.29 8.38 14.54
CA GLU A 132 -5.37 9.42 14.07
C GLU A 132 -3.96 9.25 14.65
N ILE A 133 -2.97 9.59 13.82
CA ILE A 133 -1.54 9.61 14.16
C ILE A 133 -1.01 11.01 13.88
N GLU A 134 -0.51 11.71 14.91
CA GLU A 134 0.15 13.00 14.75
C GLU A 134 1.66 12.89 15.02
N LEU A 135 2.47 13.37 14.07
CA LEU A 135 3.93 13.37 14.18
C LEU A 135 4.42 14.75 14.60
N LYS A 136 5.09 14.86 15.75
CA LYS A 136 5.71 16.11 16.24
C LYS A 136 7.18 16.15 15.81
N THR A 137 7.42 16.65 14.61
CA THR A 137 8.75 16.66 13.96
C THR A 137 9.38 18.05 13.82
N LYS A 138 8.65 19.12 14.19
CA LYS A 138 9.07 20.51 13.96
C LYS A 138 10.24 20.93 14.85
N GLU A 139 10.14 20.63 16.14
CA GLU A 139 11.11 21.04 17.16
C GLU A 139 11.29 19.90 18.16
N LYS A 140 12.49 19.82 18.76
CA LYS A 140 12.78 18.83 19.81
C LYS A 140 12.15 19.25 21.14
N PRO A 141 11.74 18.30 22.00
CA PRO A 141 11.81 16.83 21.81
C PRO A 141 10.76 16.31 20.81
N TYR A 142 11.16 15.39 19.94
CA TYR A 142 10.27 14.81 18.93
C TYR A 142 9.34 13.77 19.56
N GLY A 143 8.14 13.62 19.01
CA GLY A 143 7.22 12.61 19.52
C GLY A 143 6.04 12.33 18.61
N ILE A 144 5.19 11.41 19.07
CA ILE A 144 4.03 10.91 18.33
C ILE A 144 2.81 10.98 19.26
N THR A 145 1.69 11.46 18.73
CA THR A 145 0.38 11.36 19.40
C THR A 145 -0.47 10.35 18.65
N LEU A 146 -1.06 9.39 19.38
CA LEU A 146 -1.94 8.35 18.86
C LEU A 146 -3.32 8.50 19.48
N ASN A 147 -4.33 8.69 18.64
CA ASN A 147 -5.72 8.85 19.05
C ASN A 147 -6.48 7.57 18.78
N TYR A 148 -7.11 7.02 19.82
CA TYR A 148 -7.87 5.79 19.77
C TYR A 148 -9.36 6.04 20.02
N ASP A 149 -10.21 5.46 19.19
CA ASP A 149 -11.65 5.36 19.38
C ASP A 149 -11.99 3.99 20.00
N MET A 150 -11.77 3.89 21.31
CA MET A 150 -12.07 2.70 22.11
C MET A 150 -12.53 3.06 23.52
N GLU A 151 -13.44 2.24 24.05
CA GLU A 151 -13.92 2.31 25.44
C GLU A 151 -13.51 1.05 26.20
N LYS A 152 -12.43 1.12 26.99
CA LYS A 152 -11.91 0.02 27.83
C LYS A 152 -11.67 0.48 29.27
N SER A 153 -11.27 -0.46 30.13
CA SER A 153 -10.86 -0.11 31.50
C SER A 153 -9.60 0.75 31.51
N GLN A 154 -9.38 1.51 32.60
CA GLN A 154 -8.15 2.29 32.77
C GLN A 154 -6.90 1.42 32.78
N GLN A 155 -7.00 0.18 33.27
CA GLN A 155 -5.88 -0.76 33.27
C GLN A 155 -5.54 -1.15 31.82
N GLU A 156 -6.53 -1.53 31.01
CA GLU A 156 -6.33 -1.84 29.59
C GLU A 156 -5.71 -0.66 28.82
N TYR A 157 -6.11 0.59 29.10
CA TYR A 157 -5.47 1.76 28.48
C TYR A 157 -3.99 1.88 28.83
N LYS A 158 -3.63 1.64 30.09
CA LYS A 158 -2.24 1.69 30.56
C LYS A 158 -1.42 0.57 29.94
N ASP A 159 -1.96 -0.64 29.90
CA ASP A 159 -1.30 -1.81 29.30
C ASP A 159 -1.05 -1.58 27.81
N THR A 160 -2.05 -1.09 27.07
CA THR A 160 -1.92 -0.72 25.65
C THR A 160 -0.90 0.40 25.46
N ALA A 161 -0.92 1.44 26.32
CA ALA A 161 0.04 2.53 26.23
C ALA A 161 1.49 2.06 26.45
N ILE A 162 1.73 1.20 27.45
CA ILE A 162 3.06 0.64 27.71
C ILE A 162 3.50 -0.25 26.55
N TYR A 163 2.67 -1.23 26.16
CA TYR A 163 3.00 -2.16 25.08
C TYR A 163 3.36 -1.40 23.80
N ASN A 164 2.47 -0.50 23.35
CA ASN A 164 2.66 0.22 22.10
C ASN A 164 3.84 1.20 22.19
N ALA A 165 4.04 1.87 23.33
CA ALA A 165 5.17 2.78 23.50
C ALA A 165 6.50 2.04 23.45
N THR A 166 6.60 0.86 24.07
CA THR A 166 7.82 0.06 24.09
C THR A 166 8.25 -0.32 22.67
N TYR A 167 7.31 -0.77 21.83
CA TYR A 167 7.58 -1.02 20.41
C TYR A 167 8.01 0.23 19.66
N ILE A 168 7.23 1.31 19.74
CA ILE A 168 7.51 2.51 18.95
C ILE A 168 8.85 3.14 19.37
N LEU A 169 9.15 3.22 20.67
CA LEU A 169 10.37 3.85 21.18
C LEU A 169 11.63 2.99 20.98
N ALA A 170 11.47 1.68 20.82
CA ALA A 170 12.55 0.76 20.41
C ALA A 170 12.85 0.87 18.91
N LEU A 171 11.81 1.00 18.06
CA LEU A 171 11.96 1.01 16.60
C LEU A 171 12.25 2.40 16.02
N VAL A 172 11.66 3.47 16.61
CA VAL A 172 11.79 4.85 16.15
C VAL A 172 12.84 5.59 16.99
N GLN A 173 14.07 5.65 16.47
CA GLN A 173 15.25 5.99 17.27
C GLN A 173 15.23 7.39 17.90
N ASN A 174 14.66 8.38 17.19
CA ASN A 174 14.64 9.78 17.61
C ASN A 174 13.31 10.21 18.25
N ALA A 175 12.40 9.28 18.53
CA ALA A 175 11.20 9.56 19.31
C ALA A 175 11.58 9.69 20.79
N ASP A 176 11.31 10.84 21.37
CA ASP A 176 11.59 11.12 22.78
C ASP A 176 10.36 10.76 23.67
N TRP A 177 9.16 10.84 23.11
CA TRP A 177 7.91 10.56 23.82
C TRP A 177 6.77 10.13 22.88
N ILE A 178 5.81 9.39 23.44
CA ILE A 178 4.54 9.03 22.81
C ILE A 178 3.40 9.46 23.73
N THR A 179 2.34 10.04 23.17
CA THR A 179 1.10 10.36 23.88
C THR A 179 -0.04 9.54 23.31
N PHE A 180 -0.77 8.83 24.16
CA PHE A 180 -1.95 8.04 23.82
C PHE A 180 -3.19 8.78 24.31
N GLN A 181 -4.15 9.01 23.41
CA GLN A 181 -5.44 9.60 23.73
C GLN A 181 -6.54 8.54 23.56
N PHE A 182 -7.14 8.13 24.67
CA PHE A 182 -8.28 7.20 24.70
C PHE A 182 -9.52 7.98 25.13
N GLY A 183 -10.24 8.54 24.15
CA GLY A 183 -11.33 9.48 24.41
C GLY A 183 -10.87 10.69 25.25
N ASN A 184 -11.30 10.74 26.53
CA ASN A 184 -10.95 11.81 27.46
C ASN A 184 -9.76 11.48 28.38
N GLN A 185 -9.07 10.36 28.18
CA GLN A 185 -7.90 9.96 28.96
C GLN A 185 -6.63 10.13 28.14
N GLU A 186 -5.60 10.69 28.76
CA GLU A 186 -4.30 10.89 28.13
C GLU A 186 -3.23 10.17 28.94
N TYR A 187 -2.41 9.37 28.26
CA TYR A 187 -1.24 8.72 28.84
C TYR A 187 0.00 9.10 28.05
N LYS A 188 0.97 9.71 28.71
CA LYS A 188 2.24 10.08 28.09
C LYS A 188 3.36 9.16 28.59
N VAL A 189 4.10 8.60 27.64
CA VAL A 189 5.25 7.73 27.89
C VAL A 189 6.49 8.39 27.30
N THR A 190 7.51 8.67 28.11
CA THR A 190 8.81 9.17 27.61
C THR A 190 9.80 8.02 27.51
N LYS A 191 10.72 8.11 26.54
CA LYS A 191 11.78 7.12 26.35
C LYS A 191 12.63 6.95 27.61
N GLU A 192 12.99 8.07 28.23
CA GLU A 192 13.77 8.12 29.48
C GLU A 192 13.07 7.40 30.64
N ASN A 193 11.78 7.68 30.87
CA ASN A 193 11.04 7.04 31.96
C ASN A 193 10.87 5.55 31.69
N LEU A 194 10.59 5.18 30.42
CA LEU A 194 10.39 3.80 30.03
C LEU A 194 11.68 2.97 30.19
N GLN A 195 12.81 3.49 29.72
CA GLN A 195 14.14 2.86 29.93
C GLN A 195 14.49 2.75 31.42
N SER A 196 14.20 3.79 32.22
CA SER A 196 14.44 3.73 33.66
C SER A 196 13.56 2.72 34.38
N TRP A 197 12.30 2.56 33.94
CA TRP A 197 11.36 1.61 34.51
C TRP A 197 11.77 0.17 34.20
N TYR A 198 12.20 -0.07 32.97
CA TYR A 198 12.71 -1.36 32.53
C TYR A 198 14.14 -1.68 33.02
N GLY A 199 14.93 -0.66 33.34
CA GLY A 199 16.35 -0.83 33.69
C GLY A 199 17.24 -1.25 32.50
N THR A 200 16.79 -1.02 31.27
CA THR A 200 17.53 -1.34 30.04
C THR A 200 17.41 -0.23 28.99
N ASP A 201 18.39 -0.14 28.10
CA ASP A 201 18.28 0.72 26.94
C ASP A 201 17.47 0.00 25.85
N LEU A 202 16.33 0.57 25.46
CA LEU A 202 15.47 0.00 24.41
C LEU A 202 16.19 -0.23 23.06
N SER A 203 17.31 0.45 22.80
CA SER A 203 18.13 0.22 21.60
C SER A 203 18.91 -1.11 21.62
N GLU A 204 19.16 -1.67 22.81
CA GLU A 204 19.81 -2.97 23.01
C GLU A 204 18.90 -4.14 22.61
N LEU A 205 17.58 -3.93 22.54
CA LEU A 205 16.63 -4.96 22.11
C LEU A 205 16.76 -5.17 20.61
N THR A 206 17.17 -6.38 20.19
CA THR A 206 17.54 -6.66 18.80
C THR A 206 16.52 -7.48 18.04
N THR A 207 15.60 -8.13 18.75
CA THR A 207 14.59 -9.01 18.15
C THR A 207 13.21 -8.77 18.75
N GLU A 208 12.18 -9.14 17.98
CA GLU A 208 10.78 -9.07 18.43
C GLU A 208 10.52 -9.97 19.63
N GLU A 209 11.09 -11.18 19.66
CA GLU A 209 10.95 -12.12 20.78
C GLU A 209 11.54 -11.56 22.10
N GLU A 210 12.71 -10.91 22.04
CA GLU A 210 13.30 -10.23 23.19
C GLU A 210 12.41 -9.09 23.70
N LEU A 211 11.81 -8.33 22.78
CA LEU A 211 10.93 -7.21 23.12
C LEU A 211 9.61 -7.70 23.73
N GLU A 212 8.97 -8.70 23.12
CA GLU A 212 7.69 -9.27 23.59
C GLU A 212 7.82 -9.89 24.98
N SER A 213 8.83 -10.75 25.17
CA SER A 213 9.06 -11.39 26.47
C SER A 213 9.28 -10.37 27.58
N PHE A 214 10.01 -9.30 27.27
CA PHE A 214 10.31 -8.22 28.22
C PHE A 214 9.09 -7.36 28.55
N ILE A 215 8.21 -7.11 27.58
CA ILE A 215 6.93 -6.42 27.83
C ILE A 215 6.03 -7.30 28.70
N GLN A 216 5.88 -8.59 28.36
CA GLN A 216 5.00 -9.50 29.08
C GLN A 216 5.40 -9.63 30.56
N GLU A 217 6.70 -9.76 30.87
CA GLU A 217 7.18 -9.84 32.25
C GLU A 217 6.77 -8.63 33.11
N GLN A 218 6.72 -7.42 32.53
CA GLN A 218 6.33 -6.23 33.28
C GLN A 218 4.81 -5.99 33.33
N LEU A 219 4.07 -6.45 32.31
CA LEU A 219 2.61 -6.32 32.27
C LEU A 219 1.88 -7.35 33.15
N GLU A 220 2.54 -8.44 33.57
CA GLU A 220 1.96 -9.42 34.51
C GLU A 220 1.61 -8.81 35.88
N ASP A 221 2.29 -7.73 36.27
CA ASP A 221 2.07 -7.05 37.55
C ASP A 221 1.41 -5.67 37.33
N GLU A 222 0.07 -5.64 37.44
CA GLU A 222 -0.73 -4.41 37.35
C GLU A 222 -0.21 -3.29 38.29
N SER A 223 0.38 -3.64 39.44
CA SER A 223 0.89 -2.64 40.38
C SER A 223 2.09 -1.86 39.81
N LYS A 224 2.97 -2.53 39.04
CA LYS A 224 4.10 -1.88 38.37
C LYS A 224 3.63 -0.95 37.26
N VAL A 225 2.65 -1.39 36.47
CA VAL A 225 2.05 -0.56 35.41
C VAL A 225 1.39 0.67 36.02
N ASN A 226 0.66 0.49 37.11
CA ASN A 226 0.05 1.61 37.80
C ASN A 226 1.09 2.58 38.38
N GLN A 227 2.19 2.07 38.94
CA GLN A 227 3.30 2.88 39.45
C GLN A 227 3.96 3.71 38.33
N PHE A 228 4.06 3.18 37.11
CA PHE A 228 4.62 3.93 35.98
C PHE A 228 3.85 5.23 35.69
N PHE A 229 2.52 5.19 35.83
CA PHE A 229 1.62 6.32 35.55
C PHE A 229 1.17 7.09 36.82
N SER A 230 1.76 6.83 37.98
CA SER A 230 1.40 7.46 39.26
C SER A 230 2.16 8.75 39.55
#